data_AF-A0A0D2RQZ6-F1
#
_entry.id   AF-A0A0D2RQZ6-F1
#
_cell.length_a   1.000
_cell.length_b   1.000
_cell.length_c   1.000
_cell.angle_alpha   90.00
_cell.angle_beta   90.00
_cell.angle_gamma   90.00
#
_symmetry.space_group_name_H-M   'P 1'
#
loop_
_entity.id
_entity.type
_entity.pdbx_description
1 polymer ?
#
loop_
_entity_poly.entity_id
_entity_poly.type
_entity_poly.pdbx_seq_one_letter_code
_entity_poly.pdbx_strand_id
1 'polypeptide(L)'
;MSDLVARTGRLQQRYEAGFRLVAGCIPFRYRSSNEADDVKFGKVVEVLMINSTSGPGLLFPKGGWENDETVEEAAVREAIEEAGVRGDLMEELNSWPEQSTRTRNWLTIPKALQSCRHEWMKDALENGFCKWLAQNK
;
A
#
# COMPACT_ATOMS: atom_id res chain seq x y z
N MET A 1 6.43 -21.76 13.87
CA MET A 1 6.06 -20.58 13.07
C MET A 1 5.62 -21.09 11.73
N SER A 2 4.40 -20.78 11.30
CA SER A 2 3.97 -21.03 9.93
C SER A 2 4.71 -20.07 9.00
N ASP A 3 5.35 -20.59 7.96
CA ASP A 3 6.01 -19.75 6.96
C ASP A 3 4.98 -18.86 6.26
N LEU A 4 5.27 -17.56 6.16
CA LEU A 4 4.48 -16.66 5.33
C LEU A 4 4.78 -17.01 3.87
N VAL A 5 3.79 -17.59 3.19
CA VAL A 5 3.90 -17.96 1.77
C VAL A 5 2.89 -17.11 1.00
N ALA A 6 3.35 -16.41 -0.03
CA ALA A 6 2.47 -15.64 -0.90
C ALA A 6 1.50 -16.56 -1.65
N ARG A 7 0.25 -16.13 -1.80
CA ARG A 7 -0.68 -16.79 -2.71
C ARG A 7 -0.21 -16.66 -4.16
N THR A 8 -0.40 -17.72 -4.95
CA THR A 8 0.00 -17.76 -6.35
C THR A 8 -1.09 -18.38 -7.21
N GLY A 9 -1.10 -18.01 -8.50
CA GLY A 9 -2.10 -18.47 -9.47
C GLY A 9 -3.27 -17.50 -9.63
N ARG A 10 -4.25 -17.90 -10.47
CA ARG A 10 -5.43 -17.07 -10.81
C ARG A 10 -6.77 -17.80 -10.67
N LEU A 11 -6.75 -19.10 -10.37
CA LEU A 11 -7.96 -19.94 -10.36
C LEU A 11 -8.97 -19.51 -9.30
N GLN A 12 -8.49 -18.99 -8.16
CA GLN A 12 -9.33 -18.55 -7.06
C GLN A 12 -9.66 -17.05 -7.11
N GLN A 13 -9.17 -16.31 -8.11
CA GLN A 13 -9.41 -14.87 -8.22
C GLN A 13 -10.83 -14.59 -8.73
N ARG A 14 -11.42 -13.49 -8.25
CA ARG A 14 -12.74 -13.02 -8.65
C ARG A 14 -12.67 -12.22 -9.95
N TYR A 15 -13.73 -12.38 -10.74
CA TYR A 15 -13.93 -11.68 -12.00
C TYR A 15 -15.35 -11.13 -12.09
N GLU A 16 -15.49 -9.91 -12.59
CA GLU A 16 -16.79 -9.28 -12.87
C GLU A 16 -16.77 -8.71 -14.29
N ALA A 17 -17.78 -9.05 -15.10
CA ALA A 17 -17.86 -8.66 -16.51
C ALA A 17 -16.57 -8.95 -17.34
N GLY A 18 -15.84 -10.01 -16.98
CA GLY A 18 -14.56 -10.39 -17.62
C GLY A 18 -13.32 -9.64 -17.10
N PHE A 19 -13.48 -8.71 -16.15
CA PHE A 19 -12.39 -7.99 -15.51
C PHE A 19 -11.99 -8.64 -14.20
N ARG A 20 -10.67 -8.78 -13.99
CA ARG A 20 -10.14 -9.27 -12.71
C ARG A 20 -10.35 -8.23 -11.62
N LEU A 21 -10.93 -8.63 -10.51
CA LEU A 21 -11.07 -7.77 -9.33
C LEU A 21 -9.78 -7.76 -8.51
N VAL A 22 -9.40 -6.57 -8.05
CA VAL A 22 -8.15 -6.31 -7.31
C VAL A 22 -8.49 -5.57 -6.03
N ALA A 23 -7.87 -5.98 -4.93
CA ALA A 23 -7.93 -5.30 -3.65
C ALA A 23 -6.53 -4.82 -3.25
N GLY A 24 -6.48 -3.74 -2.49
CA GLY A 24 -5.23 -3.15 -2.02
C GLY A 24 -5.49 -2.06 -1.00
N CYS A 25 -4.43 -1.55 -0.38
CA CYS A 25 -4.53 -0.51 0.63
C CYS A 25 -3.50 0.61 0.40
N ILE A 26 -3.67 1.73 1.08
CA ILE A 26 -2.67 2.81 1.15
C ILE A 26 -2.09 2.81 2.57
N PRO A 27 -0.99 2.08 2.82
CA PRO A 27 -0.35 2.13 4.13
C PRO A 27 0.29 3.51 4.30
N PHE A 28 0.00 4.17 5.41
CA PHE A 28 0.61 5.44 5.75
C PHE A 28 1.29 5.34 7.10
N ARG A 29 2.05 6.35 7.53
CA ARG A 29 2.55 6.50 8.92
C ARG A 29 2.75 7.97 9.25
N TYR A 30 2.77 8.27 10.54
CA TYR A 30 3.13 9.60 11.05
C TYR A 30 4.58 9.61 11.54
N ARG A 31 5.39 10.54 11.04
CA ARG A 31 6.73 10.82 11.56
C ARG A 31 6.72 12.15 12.33
N SER A 32 7.32 12.15 13.52
CA SER A 32 7.64 13.39 14.23
C SER A 32 8.72 14.14 13.47
N SER A 33 8.49 15.42 13.16
CA SER A 33 9.52 16.29 12.59
C SER A 33 10.59 16.57 13.66
N ASN A 34 11.72 15.88 13.58
CA ASN A 34 12.93 16.35 14.24
C ASN A 34 13.61 17.28 13.25
N GLU A 35 13.46 18.59 13.43
CA GLU A 35 14.40 19.66 13.05
C GLU A 35 13.66 21.00 13.16
N ALA A 36 14.39 22.00 13.67
CA ALA A 36 13.91 23.31 14.08
C ALA A 36 13.77 24.29 12.90
N ASP A 37 12.86 24.02 11.97
CA ASP A 37 12.48 24.98 10.93
C ASP A 37 10.95 25.12 10.82
N ASP A 38 10.52 26.37 11.08
CA ASP A 38 9.24 27.00 10.81
C ASP A 38 7.91 26.29 11.16
N VAL A 39 7.38 26.72 12.31
CA VAL A 39 5.96 27.05 12.56
C VAL A 39 4.91 26.19 11.85
N LYS A 40 4.88 24.90 12.14
CA LYS A 40 3.66 24.09 12.32
C LYS A 40 4.06 22.81 13.05
N PHE A 41 3.71 22.71 14.34
CA PHE A 41 3.72 21.44 15.05
C PHE A 41 2.79 20.46 14.30
N GLY A 42 3.35 19.66 13.40
CA GLY A 42 2.58 18.79 12.52
C GLY A 42 3.36 17.53 12.22
N LYS A 43 2.80 16.38 12.60
CA LYS A 43 3.32 15.08 12.19
C LYS A 43 3.34 15.03 10.65
N VAL A 44 4.48 14.67 10.07
CA VAL A 44 4.60 14.45 8.62
C VAL A 44 3.97 13.11 8.29
N VAL A 45 3.06 13.10 7.31
CA VAL A 45 2.46 11.85 6.81
C VAL A 45 3.30 11.32 5.66
N GLU A 46 3.70 10.07 5.79
CA GLU A 46 4.32 9.29 4.71
C GLU A 46 3.41 8.14 4.31
N VAL A 47 3.49 7.76 3.03
CA VAL A 47 2.78 6.64 2.44
C VAL A 47 3.80 5.61 1.96
N LEU A 48 3.52 4.34 2.20
CA LEU A 48 4.32 3.23 1.72
C LEU A 48 3.90 2.85 0.31
N MET A 49 4.88 2.78 -0.57
CA MET A 49 4.71 2.27 -1.93
C MET A 49 5.78 1.21 -2.22
N ILE A 50 5.48 0.32 -3.17
CA ILE A 50 6.38 -0.72 -3.64
C ILE A 50 6.76 -0.52 -5.11
N ASN A 51 7.91 -1.05 -5.52
CA ASN A 51 8.28 -1.08 -6.94
C ASN A 51 7.30 -1.95 -7.76
N SER A 52 7.05 -1.51 -8.98
CA SER A 52 6.32 -2.29 -9.98
C SER A 52 7.20 -3.41 -10.56
N THR A 53 6.67 -4.63 -10.62
CA THR A 53 7.31 -5.76 -11.31
C THR A 53 7.17 -5.70 -12.84
N SER A 54 6.30 -4.82 -13.37
CA SER A 54 5.95 -4.72 -14.80
C SER A 54 6.48 -3.43 -15.46
N GLY A 55 7.54 -2.84 -14.93
CA GLY A 55 8.16 -1.63 -15.45
C GLY A 55 8.38 -0.55 -14.40
N PRO A 56 8.85 0.64 -14.81
CA PRO A 56 9.23 1.71 -13.89
C PRO A 56 8.03 2.28 -13.12
N GLY A 57 8.32 2.84 -11.95
CA GLY A 57 7.34 3.50 -11.09
C GLY A 57 6.98 2.71 -9.84
N LEU A 58 6.22 3.36 -8.96
CA LEU A 58 5.77 2.80 -7.70
C LEU A 58 4.25 2.54 -7.72
N LEU A 59 3.83 1.56 -6.92
CA LEU A 59 2.46 1.10 -6.77
C LEU A 59 2.09 1.03 -5.28
N PHE A 60 0.80 1.06 -4.98
CA PHE A 60 0.32 0.59 -3.68
C PHE A 60 0.32 -0.94 -3.63
N PRO A 61 0.52 -1.55 -2.44
CA PRO A 61 0.34 -2.97 -2.25
C PRO A 61 -1.08 -3.39 -2.64
N LYS A 62 -1.18 -4.32 -3.59
CA LYS A 62 -2.46 -4.78 -4.15
C LYS A 62 -2.30 -6.08 -4.91
N GLY A 63 -3.37 -6.84 -5.00
CA GLY A 63 -3.42 -8.01 -5.86
C GLY A 63 -4.82 -8.59 -6.01
N GLY A 64 -4.90 -9.82 -6.52
CA GLY A 64 -6.18 -10.41 -6.91
C GLY A 64 -7.05 -10.68 -5.69
N TRP A 65 -8.31 -10.23 -5.74
CA TRP A 65 -9.29 -10.57 -4.71
C TRP A 65 -9.76 -12.02 -4.92
N GLU A 66 -9.55 -12.91 -3.94
CA GLU A 66 -9.90 -14.32 -4.05
C GLU A 66 -11.30 -14.66 -3.52
N ASN A 67 -11.79 -15.86 -3.86
CA ASN A 67 -13.17 -16.30 -3.56
C ASN A 67 -13.42 -16.63 -2.09
N ASP A 68 -12.35 -16.96 -1.34
CA ASP A 68 -12.39 -17.41 0.06
C ASP A 68 -12.15 -16.27 1.08
N GLU A 69 -12.09 -15.02 0.60
CA GLU A 69 -11.82 -13.84 1.42
C GLU A 69 -12.75 -12.66 1.06
N THR A 70 -12.91 -11.73 2.00
CA THR A 70 -13.49 -10.40 1.78
C THR A 70 -12.51 -9.47 1.05
N VAL A 71 -13.00 -8.34 0.55
CA VAL A 71 -12.13 -7.35 -0.13
C VAL A 71 -11.14 -6.71 0.85
N GLU A 72 -11.55 -6.54 2.11
CA GLU A 72 -10.71 -6.04 3.19
C GLU A 72 -9.62 -7.05 3.56
N GLU A 73 -9.97 -8.33 3.73
CA GLU A 73 -9.00 -9.41 3.99
C GLU A 73 -7.99 -9.53 2.84
N ALA A 74 -8.46 -9.43 1.60
CA ALA A 74 -7.59 -9.41 0.43
C ALA A 74 -6.60 -8.24 0.48
N ALA A 75 -7.07 -7.02 0.78
CA ALA A 75 -6.20 -5.85 0.90
C ALA A 75 -5.16 -6.01 2.03
N VAL A 76 -5.53 -6.61 3.16
CA VAL A 76 -4.62 -6.90 4.28
C VAL A 76 -3.59 -7.95 3.90
N ARG A 77 -4.01 -9.04 3.25
CA ARG A 77 -3.12 -10.09 2.77
C ARG A 77 -2.08 -9.53 1.81
N GLU A 78 -2.50 -8.76 0.82
CA GLU A 78 -1.60 -8.16 -0.19
C GLU A 78 -0.60 -7.18 0.44
N ALA A 79 -1.00 -6.45 1.49
CA ALA A 79 -0.09 -5.59 2.25
C ALA A 79 1.02 -6.38 2.96
N ILE A 80 0.69 -7.57 3.49
CA ILE A 80 1.67 -8.47 4.12
C ILE A 80 2.54 -9.14 3.05
N GLU A 81 1.95 -9.64 1.97
CA GLU A 81 2.65 -10.40 0.93
C GLU A 81 3.61 -9.54 0.12
N GLU A 82 3.16 -8.38 -0.38
CA GLU A 82 3.98 -7.53 -1.24
C GLU A 82 4.89 -6.58 -0.44
N ALA A 83 4.42 -6.09 0.70
CA ALA A 83 5.08 -5.03 1.46
C ALA A 83 5.44 -5.40 2.90
N GLY A 84 5.12 -6.61 3.38
CA GLY A 84 5.49 -7.03 4.72
C GLY A 84 4.95 -6.12 5.81
N VAL A 85 3.77 -5.52 5.65
CA VAL A 85 3.17 -4.64 6.66
C VAL A 85 1.82 -5.15 7.14
N ARG A 86 1.54 -4.99 8.44
CA ARG A 86 0.26 -5.37 9.07
C ARG A 86 -0.41 -4.19 9.80
N GLY A 87 -1.75 -4.23 9.83
CA GLY A 87 -2.62 -3.22 10.42
C GLY A 87 -2.56 -3.07 11.94
N ASP A 88 -3.26 -2.03 12.42
CA ASP A 88 -3.28 -1.39 13.74
C ASP A 88 -1.97 -0.78 14.25
N LEU A 89 -0.81 -1.33 13.88
CA LEU A 89 0.50 -0.85 14.34
C LEU A 89 1.59 -0.79 13.26
N MET A 90 1.24 -0.74 11.97
CA MET A 90 2.20 -0.53 10.86
C MET A 90 3.51 -1.31 11.05
N GLU A 91 3.39 -2.55 11.52
CA GLU A 91 4.55 -3.34 11.88
C GLU A 91 5.21 -3.78 10.58
N GLU A 92 6.43 -3.30 10.36
CA GLU A 92 7.26 -3.75 9.26
C GLU A 92 7.88 -5.11 9.62
N LEU A 93 7.47 -6.14 8.90
CA LEU A 93 8.03 -7.47 9.05
C LEU A 93 9.46 -7.50 8.51
N ASN A 94 10.37 -8.10 9.27
CA ASN A 94 11.77 -8.26 8.86
C ASN A 94 11.93 -9.20 7.66
N SER A 95 11.00 -10.15 7.51
CA SER A 95 10.96 -11.09 6.39
C SER A 95 9.53 -11.30 5.94
N TRP A 96 9.28 -11.19 4.63
CA TRP A 96 7.96 -11.35 4.03
C TRP A 96 8.07 -12.00 2.64
N PRO A 97 6.97 -12.57 2.10
CA PRO A 97 7.01 -13.43 0.92
C PRO A 97 7.67 -12.82 -0.33
N GLU A 98 7.37 -11.56 -0.65
CA GLU A 98 7.86 -10.93 -1.88
C GLU A 98 9.13 -10.08 -1.70
N GLN A 99 9.79 -10.13 -0.54
CA GLN A 99 10.93 -9.24 -0.23
C GLN A 99 12.11 -9.30 -1.22
N SER A 100 12.27 -10.42 -1.92
CA SER A 100 13.30 -10.59 -2.95
C SER A 100 12.96 -9.91 -4.28
N THR A 101 11.69 -9.57 -4.49
CA THR A 101 11.15 -8.96 -5.71
C THR A 101 10.65 -7.54 -5.49
N ARG A 102 10.31 -7.18 -4.25
CA ARG A 102 9.72 -5.90 -3.87
C ARG A 102 10.59 -5.07 -2.97
N THR A 103 10.62 -3.77 -3.23
CA THR A 103 11.27 -2.78 -2.37
C THR A 103 10.27 -1.78 -1.82
N ARG A 104 10.39 -1.48 -0.52
CA ARG A 104 9.52 -0.57 0.23
C ARG A 104 10.04 0.86 0.15
N ASN A 105 9.15 1.80 -0.11
CA ASN A 105 9.48 3.22 -0.21
C ASN A 105 8.46 4.04 0.58
N TRP A 106 8.87 4.62 1.70
CA TRP A 106 8.08 5.58 2.45
C TRP A 106 8.28 6.98 1.85
N LEU A 107 7.20 7.59 1.37
CA LEU A 107 7.23 8.85 0.66
C LEU A 107 6.25 9.85 1.27
N THR A 108 6.63 11.13 1.32
CA THR A 108 5.66 12.19 1.59
C THR A 108 4.60 12.23 0.47
N ILE A 109 3.41 12.75 0.77
CA ILE A 109 2.32 12.81 -0.21
C ILE A 109 2.75 13.43 -1.55
N PRO A 110 3.47 14.58 -1.61
CA PRO A 110 3.91 15.13 -2.90
C PRO A 110 4.84 14.20 -3.68
N LYS A 111 5.74 13.48 -2.99
CA LYS A 111 6.65 12.51 -3.63
C LYS A 111 5.91 11.26 -4.11
N ALA A 112 4.92 10.81 -3.35
CA ALA A 112 4.07 9.68 -3.73
C ALA A 112 3.29 9.99 -5.01
N LEU A 113 2.71 11.20 -5.12
CA LEU A 113 1.99 11.64 -6.32
C LEU A 113 2.87 11.68 -7.57
N GLN A 114 4.10 12.16 -7.44
CA GLN A 114 5.07 12.16 -8.55
C GLN A 114 5.50 10.75 -8.97
N SER A 115 5.47 9.80 -8.04
CA SER A 115 5.89 8.41 -8.27
C SER A 115 4.75 7.50 -8.76
N CYS A 116 3.50 7.98 -8.72
CA CYS A 116 2.33 7.23 -9.16
C CYS A 116 2.37 6.97 -10.66
N ARG A 117 2.33 5.68 -11.02
CA ARG A 117 2.34 5.25 -12.42
C ARG A 117 1.03 5.53 -13.16
N HIS A 118 -0.10 5.50 -12.45
CA HIS A 118 -1.43 5.55 -13.06
C HIS A 118 -2.27 6.69 -12.48
N GLU A 119 -3.11 7.30 -13.31
CA GLU A 119 -4.01 8.40 -12.90
C GLU A 119 -4.94 8.00 -11.75
N TRP A 120 -5.47 6.78 -11.75
CA TRP A 120 -6.31 6.30 -10.65
C TRP A 120 -5.59 6.30 -9.30
N MET A 121 -4.27 6.11 -9.27
CA MET A 121 -3.50 6.15 -8.03
C MET A 121 -3.36 7.57 -7.50
N LYS A 122 -3.16 8.54 -8.40
CA LYS A 122 -3.11 9.96 -8.03
C LYS A 122 -4.46 10.38 -7.47
N ASP A 123 -5.54 9.99 -8.13
CA ASP A 123 -6.90 10.26 -7.65
C ASP A 123 -7.17 9.60 -6.29
N ALA A 124 -6.76 8.34 -6.11
CA ALA A 124 -6.86 7.65 -4.82
C ALA A 124 -6.09 8.36 -3.70
N LEU A 125 -4.93 8.97 -4.00
CA LEU A 125 -4.19 9.78 -3.04
C LEU A 125 -4.82 11.15 -2.79
N GLU A 126 -5.09 11.93 -3.83
CA GLU A 126 -5.56 13.32 -3.71
C GLU A 126 -7.02 13.40 -3.25
N ASN A 127 -7.89 12.67 -3.93
CA ASN A 127 -9.33 12.75 -3.74
C ASN A 127 -9.86 11.72 -2.75
N GLY A 128 -9.16 10.60 -2.55
CA GLY A 128 -9.47 9.63 -1.51
C GLY A 128 -8.73 9.93 -0.21
N PHE A 129 -7.45 9.55 -0.16
CA PHE A 129 -6.66 9.51 1.06
C PHE A 129 -6.45 10.90 1.69
N CYS A 130 -6.11 11.93 0.92
CA CYS A 130 -5.86 13.26 1.47
C CYS A 130 -7.13 13.90 2.03
N LYS A 131 -8.29 13.67 1.41
CA LYS A 131 -9.58 14.14 1.95
C LYS A 131 -9.94 13.39 3.23
N TRP A 132 -9.79 12.06 3.24
CA TRP A 132 -9.99 11.27 4.45
C TRP A 132 -9.07 11.73 5.58
N LEU A 133 -7.78 11.95 5.28
CA LEU A 133 -6.79 12.42 6.24
C LEU A 133 -7.15 13.80 6.80
N ALA A 134 -7.70 14.71 5.99
CA ALA A 134 -8.14 16.02 6.45
C ALA A 134 -9.35 15.95 7.42
N GLN A 135 -10.16 14.90 7.33
CA GLN A 135 -11.34 14.68 8.17
C GLN A 135 -11.04 13.88 9.45
N ASN A 136 -9.94 13.12 9.46
CA ASN A 136 -9.56 12.19 10.53
C ASN A 136 -8.23 12.58 11.21
N LYS A 137 -7.86 13.86 11.12
CA LYS A 137 -6.64 14.44 11.69
C LYS A 137 -6.84 14.93 13.12
#